data_AF-A0A1G9Z2U6-F1
#
_entry.id   AF-A0A1G9Z2U6-F1
#
_cell.length_a   1.000
_cell.length_b   1.000
_cell.length_c   1.000
_cell.angle_alpha   90.00
_cell.angle_beta   90.00
_cell.angle_gamma   90.00
#
_symmetry.space_group_name_H-M   'P 1'
#
loop_
_entity.id
_entity.type
_entity.pdbx_description
1 polymer ?
#
loop_
_entity_poly.entity_id
_entity_poly.type
_entity_poly.pdbx_seq_one_letter_code
_entity_poly.pdbx_strand_id
1 'polypeptide(L)'
;MSAPGDTPGSTAVDARAADAGDGGPDSAVDKVLDDAVRASAQAEADELRNSRFAQARAVWGAIRAQARDRRRATLITLGAAFLVTASCLLLVIGAYTNDFKITARPGVAAAEVMSASYNRTVVRFSTPDSAVRVPRDGVLYPGGLQVGQVVRVEYDQANPDLVRVAGRGAWLTLVPAITIVLVVWAVAGGVLWWLHRRREPASVADASELRR
;
A
#
# COMPACT_ATOMS: atom_id res chain seq x y z
N MET A 1 -65.53 -54.24 -52.44
CA MET A 1 -66.41 -53.29 -53.14
C MET A 1 -65.56 -52.06 -53.46
N SER A 2 -65.25 -51.90 -54.74
CA SER A 2 -64.52 -50.83 -55.47
C SER A 2 -63.14 -50.32 -54.99
N ALA A 3 -62.10 -50.79 -55.69
CA ALA A 3 -60.96 -49.98 -56.18
C ALA A 3 -61.41 -49.13 -57.42
N PRO A 4 -60.57 -48.45 -58.24
CA PRO A 4 -59.10 -48.28 -58.28
C PRO A 4 -58.62 -46.83 -58.62
N GLY A 5 -57.31 -46.56 -58.61
CA GLY A 5 -56.53 -46.31 -59.83
C GLY A 5 -56.05 -44.84 -59.87
N ASP A 6 -54.78 -44.52 -59.60
CA ASP A 6 -53.59 -44.63 -60.47
C ASP A 6 -53.53 -43.53 -61.55
N THR A 7 -52.60 -42.58 -61.44
CA THR A 7 -51.55 -42.30 -62.45
C THR A 7 -50.71 -41.04 -62.11
N PRO A 8 -49.43 -41.01 -62.51
CA PRO A 8 -48.48 -39.90 -62.31
C PRO A 8 -48.21 -39.07 -63.59
N GLY A 9 -47.62 -37.88 -63.44
CA GLY A 9 -47.05 -37.06 -64.54
C GLY A 9 -47.03 -35.58 -64.17
N SER A 10 -45.89 -34.99 -63.83
CA SER A 10 -44.88 -34.43 -64.74
C SER A 10 -45.22 -33.02 -65.24
N THR A 11 -44.22 -32.14 -65.06
CA THR A 11 -43.86 -30.95 -65.86
C THR A 11 -44.71 -29.68 -65.81
N ALA A 12 -44.07 -28.68 -65.19
CA ALA A 12 -43.69 -27.39 -65.79
C ALA A 12 -44.71 -26.24 -65.84
N VAL A 13 -44.09 -25.05 -65.78
CA VAL A 13 -44.57 -23.74 -66.21
C VAL A 13 -45.15 -22.85 -65.10
N ASP A 14 -44.25 -22.00 -64.59
CA ASP A 14 -44.40 -20.55 -64.45
C ASP A 14 -45.79 -19.96 -64.17
N ALA A 15 -45.94 -19.36 -62.99
CA ALA A 15 -46.71 -18.13 -62.82
C ALA A 15 -46.14 -17.31 -61.66
N ARG A 16 -45.07 -16.58 -61.98
CA ARG A 16 -44.70 -15.33 -61.31
C ARG A 16 -45.76 -14.28 -61.68
N ALA A 17 -46.08 -13.42 -60.71
CA ALA A 17 -47.01 -12.29 -60.78
C ALA A 17 -48.51 -12.69 -60.69
N ALA A 18 -49.34 -12.07 -59.85
CA ALA A 18 -49.31 -10.69 -59.42
C ALA A 18 -50.04 -10.55 -58.07
N ASP A 19 -49.30 -10.31 -57.00
CA ASP A 19 -49.77 -9.40 -55.96
C ASP A 19 -49.33 -8.00 -56.39
N ALA A 20 -49.92 -7.54 -57.49
CA ALA A 20 -49.72 -6.19 -58.00
C ALA A 20 -50.74 -5.32 -57.29
N GLY A 21 -50.21 -4.54 -56.35
CA GLY A 21 -50.91 -3.67 -55.43
C GLY A 21 -52.25 -3.12 -55.91
N ASP A 22 -53.23 -3.31 -55.05
CA ASP A 22 -54.10 -2.20 -54.62
C ASP A 22 -53.24 -1.19 -53.82
N GLY A 23 -52.20 -0.69 -54.49
CA GLY A 23 -51.25 0.27 -53.98
C GLY A 23 -51.84 1.65 -54.17
N GLY A 24 -53.05 1.88 -53.66
CA GLY A 24 -53.58 3.22 -53.55
C GLY A 24 -52.55 4.11 -52.83
N PRO A 25 -52.50 5.42 -53.13
CA PRO A 25 -51.54 6.34 -52.52
C PRO A 25 -51.45 6.21 -51.00
N ASP A 26 -52.54 5.80 -50.35
CA ASP A 26 -52.65 5.55 -48.92
C ASP A 26 -51.77 4.39 -48.41
N SER A 27 -51.62 3.29 -49.15
CA SER A 27 -50.80 2.12 -48.74
C SER A 27 -49.28 2.41 -48.74
N ALA A 28 -48.84 3.26 -49.67
CA ALA A 28 -47.45 3.71 -49.73
C ALA A 28 -47.16 4.69 -48.59
N VAL A 29 -48.14 5.53 -48.24
CA VAL A 29 -48.08 6.43 -47.09
C VAL A 29 -48.01 5.65 -45.78
N ASP A 30 -48.84 4.62 -45.60
CA ASP A 30 -48.85 3.77 -44.40
C ASP A 30 -47.52 3.04 -44.20
N LYS A 31 -46.94 2.51 -45.27
CA LYS A 31 -45.64 1.84 -45.21
C LYS A 31 -44.50 2.78 -44.82
N VAL A 32 -44.50 3.99 -45.37
CA VAL A 32 -43.53 5.04 -45.02
C VAL A 32 -43.69 5.47 -43.56
N LEU A 33 -44.93 5.56 -43.08
CA LEU A 33 -45.23 5.87 -41.69
C LEU A 33 -44.73 4.75 -40.75
N ASP A 34 -45.01 3.49 -41.07
CA ASP A 34 -44.56 2.34 -40.28
C ASP A 34 -43.04 2.21 -40.24
N ASP A 35 -42.36 2.46 -41.36
CA ASP A 35 -40.90 2.44 -41.44
C ASP A 35 -40.29 3.59 -40.64
N ALA A 36 -40.91 4.79 -40.64
CA ALA A 36 -40.49 5.91 -39.80
C ALA A 36 -40.72 5.65 -38.30
N VAL A 37 -41.84 5.02 -37.94
CA VAL A 37 -42.12 4.60 -36.55
C VAL A 37 -41.14 3.51 -36.11
N ARG A 38 -40.83 2.53 -36.95
CA ARG A 38 -39.81 1.50 -36.64
C ARG A 38 -38.42 2.09 -36.52
N ALA A 39 -38.04 3.02 -37.41
CA ALA A 39 -36.74 3.69 -37.37
C ALA A 39 -36.58 4.56 -36.11
N SER A 40 -37.63 5.31 -35.71
CA SER A 40 -37.61 6.08 -34.46
C SER A 40 -37.54 5.19 -33.22
N ALA A 41 -38.31 4.10 -33.18
CA ALA A 41 -38.24 3.12 -32.09
C ALA A 41 -36.87 2.42 -31.99
N GLN A 42 -36.24 2.11 -33.13
CA GLN A 42 -34.89 1.54 -33.16
C GLN A 42 -33.82 2.55 -32.70
N ALA A 43 -33.93 3.81 -33.12
CA ALA A 43 -33.03 4.87 -32.68
C ALA A 43 -33.09 5.06 -31.16
N GLU A 44 -34.30 5.06 -30.59
CA GLU A 44 -34.50 5.17 -29.14
C GLU A 44 -33.94 3.94 -28.38
N ALA A 45 -34.18 2.73 -28.89
CA ALA A 45 -33.64 1.50 -28.29
C ALA A 45 -32.10 1.44 -28.34
N ASP A 46 -31.50 1.95 -29.42
CA ASP A 46 -30.06 2.03 -29.58
C ASP A 46 -29.45 3.06 -28.63
N GLU A 47 -30.11 4.20 -28.42
CA GLU A 47 -29.69 5.23 -27.47
C GLU A 47 -29.77 4.75 -26.02
N LEU A 48 -30.86 4.06 -25.64
CA LEU A 48 -31.00 3.44 -24.31
C LEU A 48 -29.94 2.34 -24.09
N ARG A 49 -29.63 1.56 -25.12
CA ARG A 49 -28.58 0.53 -25.06
C ARG A 49 -27.19 1.16 -24.91
N ASN A 50 -26.89 2.21 -25.68
CA ASN A 50 -25.59 2.87 -25.66
C ASN A 50 -25.36 3.62 -24.34
N SER A 51 -26.38 4.29 -23.81
CA SER A 51 -26.34 4.96 -22.51
C SER A 51 -26.14 3.98 -21.35
N ARG A 52 -26.81 2.81 -21.39
CA ARG A 52 -26.57 1.71 -20.43
C ARG A 52 -25.14 1.18 -20.48
N PHE A 53 -24.58 0.97 -21.68
CA PHE A 53 -23.18 0.54 -21.82
C PHE A 53 -22.18 1.62 -21.35
N ALA A 54 -22.48 2.89 -21.57
CA ALA A 54 -21.66 4.00 -21.08
C ALA A 54 -21.68 4.09 -19.55
N GLN A 55 -22.85 3.99 -18.92
CA GLN A 55 -22.99 3.93 -17.46
C GLN A 55 -22.27 2.71 -16.87
N ALA A 56 -22.43 1.54 -17.47
CA ALA A 56 -21.71 0.33 -17.04
C ALA A 56 -20.20 0.52 -17.12
N ARG A 57 -19.68 1.05 -18.24
CA ARG A 57 -18.24 1.34 -18.40
C ARG A 57 -17.72 2.31 -17.34
N ALA A 58 -18.46 3.36 -17.02
CA ALA A 58 -18.10 4.33 -15.99
C ALA A 58 -18.04 3.69 -14.59
N VAL A 59 -19.04 2.87 -14.23
CA VAL A 59 -19.07 2.12 -12.97
C VAL A 59 -17.91 1.12 -12.88
N TRP A 60 -17.67 0.34 -13.93
CA TRP A 60 -16.54 -0.60 -14.00
C TRP A 60 -15.18 0.11 -13.91
N GLY A 61 -15.05 1.31 -14.51
CA GLY A 61 -13.86 2.16 -14.40
C GLY A 61 -13.61 2.63 -12.97
N ALA A 62 -14.65 3.13 -12.29
CA ALA A 62 -14.57 3.59 -10.91
C ALA A 62 -14.20 2.46 -9.93
N ILE A 63 -14.78 1.27 -10.10
CA ILE A 63 -14.46 0.09 -9.28
C ILE A 63 -12.98 -0.30 -9.41
N ARG A 64 -12.44 -0.31 -10.64
CA ARG A 64 -11.03 -0.65 -10.88
C ARG A 64 -10.08 0.42 -10.33
N ALA A 65 -10.41 1.70 -10.47
CA ALA A 65 -9.63 2.81 -9.91
C ALA A 65 -9.58 2.72 -8.37
N GLN A 66 -10.73 2.54 -7.73
CA GLN A 66 -10.83 2.37 -6.28
C GLN A 66 -10.05 1.15 -5.76
N ALA A 67 -10.04 0.04 -6.50
CA ALA A 67 -9.24 -1.13 -6.14
C ALA A 67 -7.73 -0.86 -6.27
N ARG A 68 -7.30 -0.09 -7.28
CA ARG A 68 -5.89 0.29 -7.49
C ARG A 68 -5.39 1.24 -6.41
N ASP A 69 -6.20 2.23 -6.02
CA ASP A 69 -5.84 3.21 -5.00
C ASP A 69 -5.70 2.56 -3.62
N ARG A 70 -6.56 1.59 -3.30
CA ARG A 70 -6.44 0.79 -2.08
C ARG A 70 -5.17 -0.06 -2.05
N ARG A 71 -4.84 -0.74 -3.16
CA ARG A 71 -3.59 -1.53 -3.25
C ARG A 71 -2.36 -0.65 -3.06
N ARG A 72 -2.34 0.54 -3.69
CA ARG A 72 -1.27 1.52 -3.51
C ARG A 72 -1.17 2.00 -2.06
N ALA A 73 -2.30 2.36 -1.43
CA ALA A 73 -2.33 2.78 -0.04
C ALA A 73 -1.81 1.69 0.92
N THR A 74 -2.20 0.42 0.72
CA THR A 74 -1.66 -0.72 1.47
C THR A 74 -0.15 -0.87 1.29
N LEU A 75 0.33 -0.85 0.04
CA LEU A 75 1.77 -0.99 -0.25
C LEU A 75 2.59 0.18 0.32
N ILE A 76 2.09 1.41 0.22
CA ILE A 76 2.74 2.60 0.79
C ILE A 76 2.80 2.50 2.31
N THR A 77 1.71 2.09 2.97
CA THR A 77 1.65 1.94 4.43
C THR A 77 2.65 0.89 4.93
N LEU A 78 2.67 -0.28 4.29
CA LEU A 78 3.62 -1.35 4.63
C LEU A 78 5.06 -0.97 4.31
N GLY A 79 5.30 -0.34 3.16
CA GLY A 79 6.62 0.14 2.76
C GLY A 79 7.16 1.17 3.75
N ALA A 80 6.34 2.13 4.17
CA ALA A 80 6.71 3.12 5.17
C ALA A 80 7.01 2.49 6.54
N ALA A 81 6.15 1.58 7.02
CA ALA A 81 6.37 0.89 8.29
C ALA A 81 7.66 0.05 8.27
N PHE A 82 7.90 -0.65 7.17
CA PHE A 82 9.12 -1.43 6.97
C PHE A 82 10.37 -0.53 6.92
N LEU A 83 10.31 0.58 6.19
CA LEU A 83 11.42 1.53 6.09
C LEU A 83 11.81 2.08 7.47
N VAL A 84 10.83 2.51 8.28
CA VAL A 84 11.10 3.00 9.64
C VAL A 84 11.69 1.91 10.53
N THR A 85 11.17 0.68 10.41
CA THR A 85 11.70 -0.48 11.15
C THR A 85 13.16 -0.75 10.76
N ALA A 86 13.47 -0.73 9.46
CA ALA A 86 14.83 -0.90 8.95
C ALA A 86 15.77 0.21 9.45
N SER A 87 15.33 1.48 9.44
CA SER A 87 16.11 2.59 9.99
C SER A 87 16.41 2.39 11.49
N CYS A 88 15.42 1.98 12.27
CA CYS A 88 15.61 1.68 13.70
C CYS A 88 16.62 0.55 13.92
N LEU A 89 16.55 -0.52 13.13
CA LEU A 89 17.51 -1.63 13.18
C LEU A 89 18.93 -1.17 12.86
N LEU A 90 19.11 -0.36 11.80
CA LEU A 90 20.42 0.18 11.43
C LEU A 90 21.02 1.05 12.55
N LEU A 91 20.21 1.87 13.22
CA LEU A 91 20.66 2.68 14.35
C LEU A 91 21.11 1.81 15.53
N VAL A 92 20.34 0.77 15.87
CA VAL A 92 20.70 -0.17 16.94
C VAL A 92 22.00 -0.89 16.60
N ILE A 93 22.13 -1.44 15.38
CA ILE A 93 23.36 -2.12 14.92
C ILE A 93 24.57 -1.17 15.00
N GLY A 94 24.41 0.08 14.60
CA GLY A 94 25.47 1.11 14.71
C GLY A 94 25.91 1.32 16.16
N ALA A 95 24.96 1.48 17.08
CA ALA A 95 25.26 1.64 18.50
C ALA A 95 26.00 0.42 19.08
N TYR A 96 25.53 -0.79 18.77
CA TYR A 96 26.17 -2.04 19.20
C TYR A 96 27.59 -2.20 18.64
N THR A 97 27.84 -1.76 17.42
CA THR A 97 29.18 -1.86 16.80
C THR A 97 30.21 -1.03 17.56
N ASN A 98 29.83 0.18 18.00
CA ASN A 98 30.72 1.03 18.79
C ASN A 98 30.97 0.45 20.19
N ASP A 99 29.92 -0.03 20.85
CA ASP A 99 30.01 -0.69 22.16
C ASP A 99 30.86 -1.97 22.14
N PHE A 100 30.76 -2.75 21.06
CA PHE A 100 31.57 -3.96 20.88
C PHE A 100 33.07 -3.65 20.81
N LYS A 101 33.47 -2.59 20.09
CA LYS A 101 34.89 -2.17 20.00
C LYS A 101 35.46 -1.82 21.37
N ILE A 102 34.69 -1.08 22.18
CA ILE A 102 35.08 -0.71 23.55
C ILE A 102 35.19 -1.95 24.43
N THR A 103 34.22 -2.87 24.33
CA THR A 103 34.18 -4.10 25.14
C THR A 103 35.28 -5.09 24.76
N ALA A 104 35.69 -5.12 23.50
CA ALA A 104 36.74 -6.03 23.00
C ALA A 104 38.14 -5.70 23.56
N ARG A 105 38.42 -4.41 23.83
CA ARG A 105 39.72 -3.93 24.34
C ARG A 105 39.53 -2.82 25.38
N PRO A 106 39.00 -3.17 26.56
CA PRO A 106 38.59 -2.16 27.53
C PRO A 106 39.79 -1.53 28.25
N GLY A 107 39.84 -0.20 28.25
CA GLY A 107 40.62 0.61 29.18
C GLY A 107 39.68 1.35 30.12
N VAL A 108 40.08 1.56 31.37
CA VAL A 108 39.29 2.28 32.38
C VAL A 108 40.10 3.45 32.91
N ALA A 109 39.48 4.61 32.99
CA ALA A 109 40.10 5.81 33.57
C ALA A 109 39.09 6.67 34.32
N ALA A 110 39.59 7.49 35.24
CA ALA A 110 38.83 8.61 35.79
C ALA A 110 38.96 9.79 34.83
N ALA A 111 37.83 10.38 34.44
CA ALA A 111 37.77 11.48 33.50
C ALA A 111 37.06 12.70 34.11
N GLU A 112 37.62 13.88 33.92
CA GLU A 112 37.00 15.14 34.31
C GLU A 112 36.14 15.68 33.16
N VAL A 113 34.92 16.10 33.47
CA VAL A 113 34.00 16.68 32.49
C VAL A 113 34.37 18.14 32.24
N MET A 114 34.85 18.44 31.03
CA MET A 114 35.25 19.78 30.61
C MET A 114 34.07 20.61 30.13
N SER A 115 33.14 19.98 29.41
CA SER A 115 31.92 20.61 28.94
C SER A 115 30.80 19.58 28.79
N ALA A 116 29.59 19.96 29.15
CA ALA A 116 28.40 19.12 29.04
C ALA A 116 27.32 19.89 28.26
N SER A 117 27.04 19.44 27.04
CA SER A 117 25.94 19.92 26.21
C SER A 117 25.02 18.76 25.86
N TYR A 118 23.78 19.08 25.46
CA TYR A 118 22.76 18.08 25.14
C TYR A 118 23.23 17.06 24.08
N ASN A 119 23.93 17.52 23.05
CA ASN A 119 24.38 16.71 21.93
C ASN A 119 25.83 16.20 22.06
N ARG A 120 26.64 16.77 22.97
CA ARG A 120 28.07 16.46 23.08
C ARG A 120 28.59 16.79 24.47
N THR A 121 29.34 15.86 25.04
CA THR A 121 30.07 16.09 26.29
C THR A 121 31.54 15.76 26.07
N VAL A 122 32.43 16.63 26.54
CA VAL A 122 33.87 16.47 26.40
C VAL A 122 34.46 16.14 27.76
N VAL A 123 35.27 15.09 27.78
CA VAL A 123 35.96 14.63 28.99
C VAL A 123 37.47 14.61 28.77
N ARG A 124 38.23 14.82 29.84
CA ARG A 124 39.69 14.69 29.86
C ARG A 124 40.06 13.55 30.78
N PHE A 125 40.86 12.61 30.31
CA PHE A 125 41.36 11.50 31.12
C PHE A 125 42.83 11.23 30.81
N SER A 126 43.49 10.50 31.72
CA SER A 126 44.87 10.04 31.53
C SER A 126 44.87 8.54 31.27
N THR A 127 45.60 8.13 30.24
CA THR A 127 45.81 6.73 29.86
C THR A 127 47.03 6.17 30.63
N PRO A 128 47.15 4.84 30.84
CA PRO A 128 48.29 4.24 31.56
C PRO A 128 49.68 4.55 30.98
N ASP A 129 49.74 4.99 29.72
CA ASP A 129 50.94 5.51 29.06
C ASP A 129 51.32 6.94 29.50
N SER A 130 50.66 7.48 30.54
CA SER A 130 50.77 8.86 31.03
C SER A 130 50.32 9.95 30.03
N ALA A 131 49.69 9.56 28.92
CA ALA A 131 49.16 10.51 27.96
C ALA A 131 47.79 11.03 28.42
N VAL A 132 47.62 12.35 28.41
CA VAL A 132 46.31 13.00 28.61
C VAL A 132 45.57 13.01 27.27
N ARG A 133 44.34 12.46 27.27
CA ARG A 133 43.50 12.33 26.08
C ARG A 133 42.19 13.08 26.24
N VAL A 134 41.73 13.68 25.14
CA VAL A 134 40.45 14.36 25.01
C VAL A 134 39.78 13.82 23.75
N PRO A 135 38.72 13.00 23.87
CA PRO A 135 38.07 12.39 22.73
C PRO A 135 37.51 13.43 21.76
N ARG A 136 37.84 13.31 20.47
CA ARG A 136 37.36 14.25 19.46
C ARG A 136 35.84 14.21 19.31
N ASP A 137 35.26 13.01 19.28
CA ASP A 137 33.82 12.80 19.06
C ASP A 137 32.99 13.04 20.34
N GLY A 138 33.65 13.26 21.47
CA GLY A 138 33.03 13.35 22.79
C GLY A 138 32.76 11.98 23.39
N VAL A 139 32.21 11.97 24.60
CA VAL A 139 31.88 10.73 25.32
C VAL A 139 30.50 10.20 24.90
N LEU A 140 30.42 8.90 24.67
CA LEU A 140 29.18 8.18 24.38
C LEU A 140 28.31 8.06 25.64
N TYR A 141 27.01 8.21 25.43
CA TYR A 141 25.96 8.13 26.46
C TYR A 141 26.15 9.13 27.63
N PRO A 142 26.30 10.45 27.37
CA PRO A 142 26.69 11.45 28.39
C PRO A 142 25.57 11.98 29.30
N GLY A 143 24.39 11.35 29.34
CA GLY A 143 23.23 11.88 30.04
C GLY A 143 23.49 12.25 31.52
N GLY A 144 23.05 13.44 31.93
CA GLY A 144 23.08 13.87 33.33
C GLY A 144 24.47 14.21 33.91
N LEU A 145 25.45 14.52 33.06
CA LEU A 145 26.78 14.96 33.50
C LEU A 145 26.85 16.47 33.73
N GLN A 146 27.62 16.89 34.73
CA GLN A 146 27.87 18.29 35.05
C GLN A 146 29.35 18.64 34.82
N VAL A 147 29.63 19.89 34.48
CA VAL A 147 31.00 20.39 34.29
C VAL A 147 31.77 20.33 35.61
N GLY A 148 33.03 19.89 35.57
CA GLY A 148 33.90 19.69 36.75
C GLY A 148 33.66 18.35 37.48
N GLN A 149 32.66 17.56 37.07
CA GLN A 149 32.42 16.24 37.64
C GLN A 149 33.51 15.25 37.21
N VAL A 150 33.97 14.41 38.14
CA VAL A 150 34.85 13.26 37.83
C VAL A 150 34.00 12.01 37.65
N VAL A 151 34.12 11.37 36.49
CA VAL A 151 33.37 10.17 36.14
C VAL A 151 34.28 9.04 35.68
N ARG A 152 33.85 7.81 35.95
CA ARG A 152 34.54 6.61 35.45
C ARG A 152 34.14 6.38 33.99
N VAL A 153 35.13 6.32 33.12
CA VAL A 153 34.94 6.06 31.69
C VAL A 153 35.60 4.77 31.26
N GLU A 154 35.02 4.13 30.26
CA GLU A 154 35.58 2.99 29.54
C GLU A 154 35.92 3.43 28.12
N TYR A 155 37.11 3.08 27.63
CA TYR A 155 37.58 3.43 26.30
C TYR A 155 38.18 2.22 25.57
N ASP A 156 38.20 2.25 24.23
CA ASP A 156 38.94 1.26 23.44
C ASP A 156 40.44 1.57 23.48
N GLN A 157 41.25 0.65 24.00
CA GLN A 157 42.71 0.83 24.07
C GLN A 157 43.37 1.04 22.70
N ALA A 158 42.80 0.51 21.62
CA ALA A 158 43.32 0.74 20.27
C ALA A 158 42.82 2.02 19.63
N ASN A 159 41.69 2.57 20.10
CA ASN A 159 41.16 3.84 19.64
C ASN A 159 40.61 4.66 20.83
N PRO A 160 41.47 5.47 21.49
CA PRO A 160 41.09 6.25 22.67
C PRO A 160 40.06 7.36 22.42
N ASP A 161 39.67 7.63 21.17
CA ASP A 161 38.55 8.53 20.85
C ASP A 161 37.18 7.87 21.10
N LEU A 162 37.10 6.53 21.10
CA LEU A 162 35.91 5.79 21.49
C LEU A 162 35.84 5.65 23.01
N VAL A 163 35.08 6.53 23.65
CA VAL A 163 34.92 6.58 25.11
C VAL A 163 33.46 6.57 25.47
N ARG A 164 33.08 5.79 26.49
CA ARG A 164 31.73 5.79 27.07
C ARG A 164 31.78 5.94 28.59
N VAL A 165 30.70 6.46 29.17
CA VAL A 165 30.52 6.41 30.62
C VAL A 165 30.37 4.95 31.06
N ALA A 166 31.11 4.55 32.10
CA ALA A 166 31.08 3.18 32.60
C ALA A 166 29.66 2.76 33.01
N GLY A 167 29.29 1.51 32.70
CA GLY A 167 27.96 0.97 33.00
C GLY A 167 26.82 1.45 32.10
N ARG A 168 27.10 2.29 31.09
CA ARG A 168 26.15 2.69 30.05
C ARG A 168 26.52 2.05 28.72
N GLY A 169 25.51 1.71 27.92
CA GLY A 169 25.76 1.10 26.62
C GLY A 169 24.58 1.19 25.67
N ALA A 170 24.74 0.54 24.52
CA ALA A 170 23.81 0.57 23.41
C ALA A 170 22.40 0.09 23.76
N TRP A 171 22.21 -0.63 24.88
CA TRP A 171 20.90 -1.02 25.39
C TRP A 171 19.97 0.18 25.64
N LEU A 172 20.52 1.37 25.93
CA LEU A 172 19.77 2.62 26.05
C LEU A 172 19.02 2.99 24.75
N THR A 173 19.48 2.50 23.60
CA THR A 173 18.84 2.74 22.29
C THR A 173 17.68 1.77 22.00
N LEU A 174 17.60 0.65 22.70
CA LEU A 174 16.57 -0.38 22.45
C LEU A 174 15.17 0.13 22.81
N VAL A 175 15.03 0.76 23.98
CA VAL A 175 13.74 1.28 24.46
C VAL A 175 13.10 2.26 23.46
N PRO A 176 13.80 3.34 23.02
CA PRO A 176 13.23 4.26 22.04
C PRO A 176 13.01 3.59 20.68
N ALA A 177 13.92 2.74 20.21
CA ALA A 177 13.76 2.05 18.92
C ALA A 177 12.52 1.13 18.90
N ILE A 178 12.36 0.28 19.92
CA ILE A 178 11.21 -0.62 20.03
C ILE A 178 9.91 0.18 20.14
N THR A 179 9.90 1.27 20.92
CA THR A 179 8.71 2.12 21.07
C THR A 179 8.27 2.71 19.73
N ILE A 180 9.21 3.23 18.93
CA ILE A 180 8.91 3.78 17.61
C ILE A 180 8.35 2.68 16.69
N VAL A 181 8.99 1.52 16.65
CA VAL A 181 8.53 0.38 15.85
C VAL A 181 7.10 -0.02 16.25
N LEU A 182 6.82 -0.18 17.54
CA LEU A 182 5.48 -0.54 18.02
C LEU A 182 4.42 0.50 17.63
N VAL A 183 4.71 1.79 17.80
CA VAL A 183 3.78 2.88 17.43
C VAL A 183 3.51 2.88 15.93
N VAL A 184 4.56 2.74 15.10
CA VAL A 184 4.44 2.72 13.64
C VAL A 184 3.59 1.54 13.17
N TRP A 185 3.81 0.35 13.74
CA TRP A 185 3.00 -0.82 13.40
C TRP A 185 1.57 -0.74 13.93
N ALA A 186 1.33 -0.11 15.08
CA ALA A 186 -0.02 0.17 15.57
C ALA A 186 -0.78 1.10 14.61
N VAL A 187 -0.14 2.18 14.15
CA VAL A 187 -0.71 3.11 13.16
C VAL A 187 -0.95 2.40 11.82
N ALA A 188 0.03 1.66 11.31
CA ALA A 188 -0.09 0.90 10.08
C ALA A 188 -1.24 -0.12 10.16
N GLY A 189 -1.34 -0.86 11.28
CA GLY A 189 -2.43 -1.79 11.55
C GLY A 189 -3.79 -1.10 11.56
N GLY A 190 -3.91 0.06 12.22
CA GLY A 190 -5.14 0.85 12.24
C GLY A 190 -5.57 1.34 10.85
N VAL A 191 -4.61 1.83 10.05
CA VAL A 191 -4.86 2.24 8.66
C VAL A 191 -5.33 1.05 7.83
N LEU A 192 -4.63 -0.09 7.89
CA LEU A 192 -5.01 -1.30 7.16
C LEU A 192 -6.39 -1.79 7.58
N TRP A 193 -6.68 -1.87 8.87
CA TRP A 193 -7.99 -2.25 9.38
C TRP A 193 -9.10 -1.34 8.85
N TRP A 194 -8.88 -0.02 8.82
CA TRP A 194 -9.84 0.93 8.26
C TRP A 194 -10.06 0.72 6.75
N LEU A 195 -9.00 0.42 5.98
CA LEU A 195 -9.13 0.07 4.56
C LEU A 195 -9.92 -1.23 4.34
N HIS A 196 -9.74 -2.21 5.23
CA HIS A 196 -10.38 -3.53 5.13
C HIS A 196 -11.82 -3.55 5.62
N ARG A 197 -12.20 -2.70 6.59
CA ARG A 197 -13.57 -2.64 7.15
C ARG A 197 -14.65 -2.25 6.13
N ARG A 198 -14.30 -1.66 4.99
CA ARG A 198 -15.24 -1.40 3.88
C ARG A 198 -15.60 -2.66 3.04
N ARG A 199 -15.35 -3.86 3.59
CA ARG A 199 -15.65 -5.16 2.99
C ARG A 199 -16.60 -5.94 3.90
N GLU A 200 -17.86 -5.53 3.96
CA GLU A 200 -18.96 -6.31 4.56
C GLU A 200 -20.17 -6.20 3.59
N PRO A 201 -21.02 -7.22 3.47
CA PRO A 201 -21.09 -8.06 2.26
C PRO A 201 -22.49 -8.07 1.63
N ALA A 202 -22.59 -7.54 0.40
CA ALA A 202 -23.81 -7.66 -0.40
C ALA A 202 -24.18 -9.13 -0.72
N SER A 203 -23.24 -10.08 -0.60
CA SER A 203 -23.47 -11.48 -0.95
C SER A 203 -24.34 -12.26 0.04
N VAL A 204 -24.53 -11.78 1.28
CA VAL A 204 -25.36 -12.48 2.28
C VAL A 204 -26.83 -12.10 2.13
N ALA A 205 -27.12 -10.87 1.70
CA ALA A 205 -28.48 -10.42 1.41
C ALA A 205 -29.04 -11.11 0.15
N ASP A 206 -28.25 -11.18 -0.92
CA ASP A 206 -28.65 -11.74 -2.22
C ASP A 206 -28.90 -13.26 -2.15
N ALA A 207 -28.10 -13.99 -1.37
CA ALA A 207 -28.27 -15.43 -1.16
C ALA A 207 -29.53 -15.78 -0.33
N SER A 208 -30.05 -14.83 0.45
CA SER A 208 -31.27 -15.02 1.24
C SER A 208 -32.54 -14.71 0.46
N GLU A 209 -32.48 -13.82 -0.54
CA GLU A 209 -33.61 -13.52 -1.42
C GLU A 209 -33.83 -14.61 -2.47
N LEU A 210 -32.78 -15.24 -3.00
CA LEU A 210 -32.92 -16.34 -3.97
C LEU A 210 -33.44 -17.66 -3.38
N ARG A 211 -33.60 -17.74 -2.06
CA ARG A 211 -34.08 -18.93 -1.34
C ARG A 211 -35.56 -18.81 -0.93
N ARG A 212 -36.20 -17.65 -1.11
CA ARG A 212 -37.59 -17.39 -0.72
C ARG A 212 -38.47 -17.26 -1.97
#